data_AF-A0A1A8F0Z1-F1
#
_entry.id   AF-A0A1A8F0Z1-F1
#
_cell.length_a   1.000
_cell.length_b   1.000
_cell.length_c   1.000
_cell.angle_alpha   90.00
_cell.angle_beta   90.00
_cell.angle_gamma   90.00
#
_symmetry.space_group_name_H-M   'P 1'
#
loop_
_entity.id
_entity.type
_entity.pdbx_description
1 polymer ?
#
loop_
_entity_poly.entity_id
_entity_poly.type
_entity_poly.pdbx_seq_one_letter_code
_entity_poly.pdbx_strand_id
1 'polypeptide(L)'
;KPSLLTYQYAEKLLRQQNHNHKLSTIYAVGDNLMTDIYGANLFNRYLAQQHAAMTTGAKLVAQATGSQMTMAEEELVSASQCSSILVCTGVYNPHAPMPSDQDRSMSEMIFGGHSDLKLELDLVEPSHVVEDVEAAVDLLLQQESSDT
;
A
#
# COMPACT_ATOMS: atom_id res chain seq x y z
N LYS A 1 5.45 10.65 2.19
CA LYS A 1 5.17 9.93 0.92
C LYS A 1 6.21 10.40 -0.11
N PRO A 2 6.72 9.56 -1.04
CA PRO A 2 6.42 8.13 -1.26
C PRO A 2 7.30 7.16 -0.44
N SER A 3 8.20 7.64 0.41
CA SER A 3 9.19 6.76 1.06
C SER A 3 8.56 5.68 1.96
N LEU A 4 9.16 4.48 1.93
CA LEU A 4 8.77 3.36 2.79
C LEU A 4 8.77 3.74 4.28
N LEU A 5 9.79 4.50 4.72
CA LEU A 5 9.91 4.97 6.10
C LEU A 5 8.70 5.81 6.53
N THR A 6 8.12 6.62 5.63
CA THR A 6 6.92 7.39 5.93
C THR A 6 5.75 6.46 6.26
N TYR A 7 5.56 5.42 5.45
CA TYR A 7 4.44 4.47 5.62
C TYR A 7 4.63 3.58 6.85
N GLN A 8 5.86 3.13 7.14
CA GLN A 8 6.17 2.40 8.38
C GLN A 8 5.87 3.27 9.62
N TYR A 9 6.21 4.56 9.57
CA TYR A 9 5.90 5.48 10.66
C TYR A 9 4.39 5.72 10.80
N ALA A 10 3.68 5.90 9.68
CA ALA A 10 2.22 6.05 9.68
C ALA A 10 1.51 4.81 10.26
N GLU A 11 1.93 3.61 9.88
CA GLU A 11 1.41 2.36 10.41
C GLU A 11 1.60 2.27 11.94
N LYS A 12 2.78 2.65 12.45
CA LYS A 12 3.04 2.69 13.88
C LYS A 12 2.07 3.63 14.60
N LEU A 13 1.82 4.82 14.03
CA LEU A 13 0.86 5.77 14.59
C LEU A 13 -0.57 5.21 14.57
N LEU A 14 -0.98 4.54 13.49
CA LEU A 14 -2.30 3.92 13.41
C LEU A 14 -2.49 2.84 14.47
N ARG A 15 -1.49 1.99 14.72
CA ARG A 15 -1.53 1.01 15.83
C ARG A 15 -1.64 1.68 17.19
N GLN A 16 -0.92 2.78 17.41
CA GLN A 16 -1.04 3.60 18.62
C GLN A 16 -2.38 4.34 18.72
N GLN A 17 -3.17 4.45 17.67
CA GLN A 17 -4.52 5.00 17.75
C GLN A 17 -5.56 3.89 17.92
N ASN A 18 -5.24 2.68 17.45
CA ASN A 18 -6.11 1.51 17.40
C ASN A 18 -5.78 0.46 18.49
N HIS A 19 -5.39 0.90 19.70
CA HIS A 19 -4.82 0.04 20.76
C HIS A 19 -5.63 -1.23 21.13
N ASN A 20 -6.93 -1.26 20.87
CA ASN A 20 -7.82 -2.36 21.24
C ASN A 20 -8.29 -3.22 20.06
N HIS A 21 -7.84 -2.92 18.84
CA HIS A 21 -8.26 -3.65 17.65
C HIS A 21 -7.06 -4.04 16.80
N LYS A 22 -7.15 -5.21 16.17
CA LYS A 22 -6.16 -5.63 15.19
C LYS A 22 -6.25 -4.73 13.97
N LEU A 23 -5.13 -4.14 13.57
CA LEU A 23 -5.02 -3.45 12.28
C LEU A 23 -4.72 -4.50 11.21
N SER A 24 -5.73 -4.88 10.41
CA SER A 24 -5.60 -5.88 9.33
C SER A 24 -5.20 -5.23 8.01
N THR A 25 -6.01 -4.30 7.55
CA THR A 25 -5.88 -3.65 6.23
C THR A 25 -5.72 -2.15 6.43
N ILE A 26 -4.77 -1.54 5.73
CA ILE A 26 -4.66 -0.08 5.62
C ILE A 26 -5.13 0.32 4.22
N TYR A 27 -6.08 1.24 4.15
CA TYR A 27 -6.53 1.82 2.89
C TYR A 27 -5.90 3.20 2.72
N ALA A 28 -4.95 3.31 1.78
CA ALA A 28 -4.27 4.55 1.46
C ALA A 28 -5.02 5.27 0.34
N VAL A 29 -5.84 6.26 0.71
CA VAL A 29 -6.60 7.10 -0.21
C VAL A 29 -5.77 8.33 -0.58
N GLY A 30 -5.63 8.61 -1.89
CA GLY A 30 -4.84 9.75 -2.37
C GLY A 30 -5.10 10.09 -3.82
N ASP A 31 -4.61 11.23 -4.28
CA ASP A 31 -4.91 11.81 -5.60
C ASP A 31 -3.70 11.82 -6.54
N ASN A 32 -2.56 11.28 -6.11
CA ASN A 32 -1.31 11.34 -6.87
C ASN A 32 -0.64 9.96 -7.00
N LEU A 33 -0.52 9.51 -8.24
CA LEU A 33 0.10 8.22 -8.59
C LEU A 33 1.54 8.09 -8.07
N MET A 34 2.35 9.15 -8.17
CA MET A 34 3.78 9.11 -7.86
C MET A 34 4.10 9.20 -6.38
N THR A 35 3.16 9.69 -5.56
CA THR A 35 3.38 9.84 -4.12
C THR A 35 2.54 8.87 -3.31
N ASP A 36 1.26 8.81 -3.61
CA ASP A 36 0.26 8.20 -2.74
C ASP A 36 0.15 6.73 -3.07
N ILE A 37 -0.15 6.46 -4.34
CA ILE A 37 -0.28 5.11 -4.88
C ILE A 37 1.07 4.39 -4.84
N TYR A 38 2.12 5.01 -5.37
CA TYR A 38 3.47 4.44 -5.35
C TYR A 38 3.92 4.07 -3.92
N GLY A 39 3.75 5.00 -2.98
CA GLY A 39 4.18 4.75 -1.60
C GLY A 39 3.35 3.67 -0.91
N ALA A 40 2.04 3.63 -1.17
CA ALA A 40 1.14 2.61 -0.61
C ALA A 40 1.48 1.21 -1.15
N ASN A 41 1.70 1.09 -2.45
CA ASN A 41 2.05 -0.17 -3.10
C ASN A 41 3.45 -0.65 -2.68
N LEU A 42 4.41 0.27 -2.56
CA LEU A 42 5.74 -0.05 -2.02
C LEU A 42 5.64 -0.60 -0.60
N PHE A 43 4.78 -0.01 0.23
CA PHE A 43 4.54 -0.48 1.59
C PHE A 43 3.82 -1.83 1.62
N ASN A 44 2.81 -2.05 0.77
CA ASN A 44 2.12 -3.33 0.67
C ASN A 44 3.09 -4.47 0.32
N ARG A 45 3.98 -4.23 -0.66
CA ARG A 45 5.03 -5.19 -1.03
C ARG A 45 5.96 -5.49 0.14
N TYR A 46 6.33 -4.47 0.92
CA TYR A 46 7.12 -4.65 2.14
C TYR A 46 6.38 -5.53 3.17
N LEU A 47 5.09 -5.31 3.42
CA LEU A 47 4.29 -6.14 4.32
C LEU A 47 4.27 -7.60 3.85
N ALA A 48 4.04 -7.85 2.56
CA ALA A 48 4.05 -9.20 1.99
C ALA A 48 5.40 -9.92 2.19
N GLN A 49 6.51 -9.20 2.00
CA GLN A 49 7.86 -9.73 2.25
C GLN A 49 8.09 -10.09 3.72
N GLN A 50 7.63 -9.24 4.65
CA GLN A 50 7.73 -9.51 6.10
C GLN A 50 6.94 -10.77 6.48
N HIS A 51 5.71 -10.91 5.98
CA HIS A 51 4.89 -12.11 6.21
C HIS A 51 5.54 -13.39 5.66
N ALA A 52 6.13 -13.33 4.46
CA ALA A 52 6.83 -14.46 3.86
C ALA A 52 8.10 -14.85 4.66
N ALA A 53 8.86 -13.86 5.14
CA ALA A 53 10.05 -14.07 5.95
C ALA A 53 9.71 -14.72 7.31
N MET A 54 8.67 -14.21 8.00
CA MET A 54 8.18 -14.79 9.26
C MET A 54 7.73 -16.24 9.08
N THR A 55 7.00 -16.54 8.00
CA THR A 55 6.53 -17.90 7.71
C THR A 55 7.70 -18.86 7.45
N THR A 56 8.72 -18.41 6.72
CA THR A 56 9.90 -19.22 6.39
C THR A 56 10.79 -19.45 7.63
N GLY A 57 11.02 -18.40 8.43
CA GLY A 57 11.79 -18.48 9.67
C GLY A 57 11.12 -19.39 10.71
N ALA A 58 9.80 -19.26 10.91
CA ALA A 58 9.04 -20.13 11.81
C ALA A 58 9.12 -21.60 11.38
N LYS A 59 9.07 -21.88 10.08
CA LYS A 59 9.16 -23.24 9.53
C LYS A 59 10.54 -23.87 9.72
N LEU A 60 11.62 -23.09 9.61
CA LEU A 60 12.99 -23.53 9.87
C LEU A 60 13.26 -23.80 11.35
N VAL A 61 12.75 -22.93 12.25
CA VAL A 61 12.90 -23.11 13.70
C VAL A 61 12.12 -24.33 14.21
N ALA A 62 10.88 -24.53 13.72
CA ALA A 62 10.07 -25.69 14.07
C ALA A 62 10.69 -27.04 13.63
N GLN A 63 11.50 -27.04 12.58
CA GLN A 63 12.24 -28.23 12.12
C GLN A 63 13.53 -28.47 12.91
N ALA A 64 14.17 -27.43 13.43
CA ALA A 64 15.46 -27.53 14.11
C ALA A 64 15.36 -27.75 15.63
N THR A 65 14.28 -27.29 16.25
CA THR A 65 14.12 -27.30 17.71
C THR A 65 12.63 -27.28 18.01
N GLY A 66 12.07 -28.39 18.51
CA GLY A 66 10.67 -28.52 18.92
C GLY A 66 10.27 -27.65 20.13
N SER A 67 10.86 -26.47 20.29
CA SER A 67 10.63 -25.50 21.35
C SER A 67 10.21 -24.17 20.72
N GLN A 68 8.96 -23.81 20.99
CA GLN A 68 8.34 -22.54 20.64
C GLN A 68 9.01 -21.42 21.44
N MET A 69 9.91 -20.66 20.83
CA MET A 69 10.51 -19.49 21.47
C MET A 69 9.58 -18.30 21.29
N THR A 70 9.12 -17.74 22.41
CA THR A 70 8.42 -16.46 22.53
C THR A 70 9.38 -15.34 22.11
N MET A 71 9.43 -15.04 20.82
CA MET A 71 10.10 -13.83 20.34
C MET A 71 9.23 -12.64 20.72
N ALA A 72 9.74 -11.86 21.67
CA ALA A 72 9.31 -10.54 22.12
C ALA A 72 7.90 -10.13 21.67
N GLU A 73 6.95 -10.20 22.60
CA GLU A 73 5.56 -9.70 22.50
C GLU A 73 5.44 -8.19 22.16
N GLU A 74 6.55 -7.48 21.94
CA GLU A 74 6.58 -6.05 21.59
C GLU A 74 6.64 -5.76 20.07
N GLU A 75 6.86 -6.76 19.21
CA GLU A 75 6.70 -6.61 17.74
C GLU A 75 5.21 -6.75 17.36
N LEU A 76 4.42 -5.84 17.93
CA LEU A 76 2.98 -5.65 17.79
C LEU A 76 2.56 -5.80 16.31
N VAL A 77 1.94 -6.94 15.99
CA VAL A 77 1.37 -7.38 14.70
C VAL A 77 1.19 -6.21 13.72
N SER A 78 2.11 -6.07 12.77
CA SER A 78 1.97 -5.10 11.68
C SER A 78 0.69 -5.36 10.89
N ALA A 79 0.19 -4.32 10.21
CA ALA A 79 -0.86 -4.50 9.21
C ALA A 79 -0.55 -5.64 8.24
N SER A 80 -1.57 -6.43 7.88
CA SER A 80 -1.42 -7.58 6.99
C SER A 80 -1.26 -7.16 5.52
N GLN A 81 -1.89 -6.05 5.14
CA GLN A 81 -1.80 -5.50 3.79
C GLN A 81 -2.08 -3.99 3.77
N CYS A 82 -1.72 -3.36 2.66
CA CYS A 82 -2.02 -1.97 2.35
C CYS A 82 -2.61 -1.88 0.94
N SER A 83 -3.84 -1.38 0.82
CA SER A 83 -4.57 -1.20 -0.45
C SER A 83 -4.57 0.27 -0.85
N SER A 84 -4.29 0.55 -2.12
CA SER A 84 -4.19 1.92 -2.64
C SER A 84 -5.47 2.32 -3.39
N ILE A 85 -6.05 3.47 -3.02
CA ILE A 85 -7.27 4.00 -3.66
C ILE A 85 -6.94 5.37 -4.24
N LEU A 86 -7.03 5.49 -5.56
CA LEU A 86 -6.84 6.74 -6.28
C LEU A 86 -8.16 7.48 -6.43
N VAL A 87 -8.22 8.71 -5.93
CA VAL A 87 -9.36 9.63 -6.15
C VAL A 87 -9.08 10.58 -7.30
N CYS A 88 -10.13 10.98 -8.02
CA CYS A 88 -10.04 11.82 -9.22
C CYS A 88 -10.32 13.31 -8.97
N THR A 89 -10.35 13.73 -7.71
CA THR A 89 -10.66 15.12 -7.28
C THR A 89 -9.43 16.01 -7.08
N GLY A 90 -8.25 15.60 -7.55
CA GLY A 90 -6.98 16.27 -7.22
C GLY A 90 -5.97 16.31 -8.37
N VAL A 91 -4.71 16.02 -8.07
CA VAL A 91 -3.60 16.03 -9.04
C VAL A 91 -3.87 15.09 -10.21
N TYR A 92 -4.38 13.89 -9.93
CA TYR A 92 -4.84 12.95 -10.94
C TYR A 92 -6.17 13.42 -11.53
N ASN A 93 -6.19 13.57 -12.86
CA ASN A 93 -7.39 13.90 -13.61
C ASN A 93 -7.53 12.94 -14.81
N PRO A 94 -8.49 12.01 -14.78
CA PRO A 94 -8.70 11.05 -15.87
C PRO A 94 -9.20 11.70 -17.17
N HIS A 95 -9.69 12.95 -17.09
CA HIS A 95 -10.20 13.73 -18.22
C HIS A 95 -9.22 14.80 -18.71
N ALA A 96 -7.99 14.81 -18.20
CA ALA A 96 -6.96 15.70 -18.74
C ALA A 96 -6.81 15.44 -20.25
N PRO A 97 -6.84 16.48 -21.10
CA PRO A 97 -6.71 16.30 -22.54
C PRO A 97 -5.38 15.62 -22.83
N MET A 98 -5.46 14.40 -23.34
CA MET A 98 -4.30 13.65 -23.81
C MET A 98 -3.55 14.53 -24.82
N PRO A 99 -2.25 14.80 -24.64
CA PRO A 99 -1.47 15.45 -25.69
C PRO A 99 -1.57 14.58 -26.95
N SER A 100 -1.81 15.22 -28.10
CA SER A 100 -2.25 14.62 -29.37
C SER A 100 -1.32 13.57 -30.01
N ASP A 101 -0.28 13.13 -29.33
CA ASP A 101 0.64 12.08 -29.78
C ASP A 101 0.13 10.72 -29.30
N GLN A 102 -0.55 10.00 -30.20
CA GLN A 102 -1.28 8.75 -29.97
C GLN A 102 -0.42 7.52 -29.57
N ASP A 103 0.79 7.70 -29.05
CA ASP A 103 1.70 6.59 -28.72
C ASP A 103 2.36 6.69 -27.33
N ARG A 104 2.04 7.72 -26.53
CA ARG A 104 2.57 7.79 -25.16
C ARG A 104 1.75 6.92 -24.22
N SER A 105 2.30 5.77 -23.84
CA SER A 105 1.80 4.93 -22.74
C SER A 105 1.53 5.81 -21.50
N MET A 106 0.51 5.49 -20.69
CA MET A 106 0.24 6.16 -19.41
C MET A 106 1.51 6.28 -18.56
N SER A 107 2.43 5.32 -18.66
CA SER A 107 3.77 5.39 -18.08
C SER A 107 4.52 6.67 -18.48
N GLU A 108 4.57 7.03 -19.76
CA GLU A 108 5.37 8.14 -20.29
C GLU A 108 4.84 9.53 -19.92
N MET A 109 3.54 9.68 -19.67
CA MET A 109 2.95 10.93 -19.16
C MET A 109 3.34 11.21 -17.70
N ILE A 110 3.58 10.15 -16.93
CA ILE A 110 3.85 10.25 -15.51
C ILE A 110 5.35 10.42 -15.24
N PHE A 111 6.21 9.78 -16.04
CA PHE A 111 7.66 9.87 -15.93
C PHE A 111 8.23 10.92 -16.89
N GLY A 112 7.98 12.20 -16.61
CA GLY A 112 8.62 13.30 -17.32
C GLY A 112 10.15 13.21 -17.26
N GLY A 113 10.77 12.54 -18.22
CA GLY A 113 12.18 12.64 -18.62
C GLY A 113 13.28 12.30 -17.60
N HIS A 114 12.97 11.94 -16.35
CA HIS A 114 13.99 11.68 -15.32
C HIS A 114 14.24 10.18 -15.12
N SER A 115 15.01 9.62 -16.05
CA SER A 115 15.50 8.23 -16.11
C SER A 115 16.52 7.86 -15.02
N ASP A 116 16.46 8.46 -13.82
CA ASP A 116 17.49 8.27 -12.78
C ASP A 116 16.96 7.65 -11.48
N LEU A 117 15.63 7.55 -11.35
CA LEU A 117 14.99 6.61 -10.44
C LEU A 117 14.35 5.55 -11.30
N LYS A 118 14.82 4.31 -11.20
CA LYS A 118 14.17 3.13 -11.79
C LYS A 118 12.86 2.90 -11.04
N LEU A 119 11.90 3.82 -11.21
CA LEU A 119 10.56 3.73 -10.66
C LEU A 119 9.94 2.48 -11.26
N GLU A 120 9.57 1.56 -10.38
CA GLU A 120 8.99 0.31 -10.80
C GLU A 120 7.54 0.59 -11.23
N LEU A 121 7.25 0.36 -12.51
CA LEU A 121 5.97 0.70 -13.14
C LEU A 121 4.78 -0.05 -12.53
N ASP A 122 5.03 -1.21 -11.93
CA ASP A 122 4.03 -1.99 -11.20
C ASP A 122 3.56 -1.28 -9.92
N LEU A 123 4.40 -0.43 -9.32
CA LEU A 123 4.04 0.28 -8.10
C LEU A 123 3.12 1.47 -8.34
N VAL A 124 2.90 1.90 -9.59
CA VAL A 124 2.03 3.06 -9.88
C VAL A 124 0.59 2.67 -10.18
N GLU A 125 0.28 1.37 -10.23
CA GLU A 125 -1.07 0.87 -10.47
C GLU A 125 -1.89 0.88 -9.17
N PRO A 126 -2.97 1.68 -9.06
CA PRO A 126 -3.80 1.70 -7.87
C PRO A 126 -4.63 0.42 -7.75
N SER A 127 -4.93 -0.02 -6.53
CA SER A 127 -5.85 -1.15 -6.30
C SER A 127 -7.29 -0.81 -6.73
N HIS A 128 -7.70 0.45 -6.49
CA HIS A 128 -8.99 0.98 -6.92
C HIS A 128 -8.85 2.43 -7.42
N VAL A 129 -9.66 2.79 -8.40
CA VAL A 129 -9.85 4.18 -8.85
C VAL A 129 -11.29 4.56 -8.62
N VAL A 130 -11.53 5.68 -7.94
CA VAL A 130 -12.86 6.18 -7.61
C VAL A 130 -12.96 7.67 -7.94
N GLU A 131 -14.20 8.17 -8.03
CA GLU A 131 -14.45 9.57 -8.35
C GLU A 131 -13.88 10.49 -7.27
N ASP A 132 -14.22 10.22 -6.01
CA ASP A 132 -13.90 11.08 -4.87
C ASP A 132 -13.68 10.30 -3.55
N VAL A 133 -13.49 11.03 -2.45
CA VAL A 133 -13.26 10.45 -1.13
C VAL A 133 -14.53 9.81 -0.54
N GLU A 134 -15.72 10.26 -0.93
CA GLU A 134 -16.98 9.66 -0.47
C GLU A 134 -17.11 8.25 -1.05
N ALA A 135 -16.92 8.12 -2.36
CA ALA A 135 -16.88 6.84 -3.05
C ALA A 135 -15.79 5.90 -2.52
N ALA A 136 -14.64 6.44 -2.09
CA ALA A 136 -13.57 5.64 -1.46
C ALA A 136 -14.02 5.02 -0.12
N VAL A 137 -14.74 5.79 0.71
CA VAL A 137 -15.25 5.33 2.00
C VAL A 137 -16.35 4.28 1.80
N ASP A 138 -17.26 4.52 0.85
CA ASP A 138 -18.31 3.55 0.52
C ASP A 138 -17.73 2.21 0.06
N LEU A 139 -16.71 2.25 -0.80
CA LEU A 139 -16.00 1.06 -1.26
C LEU A 139 -15.37 0.28 -0.10
N LEU A 140 -14.69 0.98 0.82
CA LEU A 140 -14.05 0.37 1.98
C LEU A 140 -15.08 -0.34 2.88
N LEU A 141 -16.20 0.31 3.17
CA LEU A 141 -17.25 -0.27 4.01
C LEU A 141 -17.90 -1.50 3.34
N GLN A 142 -18.06 -1.48 2.01
CA GLN A 142 -18.58 -2.62 1.25
C GLN A 142 -17.62 -3.82 1.25
N GLN A 143 -16.31 -3.59 1.14
CA GLN A 143 -15.32 -4.65 1.18
C GLN A 143 -15.28 -5.34 2.55
N GLU A 144 -15.14 -4.57 3.63
CA GLU A 144 -15.01 -5.13 4.97
C GLU A 144 -16.32 -5.77 5.48
N SER A 145 -17.49 -5.31 5.00
CA SER A 145 -18.77 -5.96 5.29
C SER A 145 -18.99 -7.28 4.54
N SER A 146 -18.33 -7.48 3.41
CA SER A 146 -18.40 -8.72 2.63
C SER A 146 -17.46 -9.81 3.17
N ASP A 147 -16.42 -9.42 3.90
CA ASP A 147 -15.44 -10.32 4.52
C ASP A 147 -15.86 -10.82 5.92
N THR A 148 -17.07 -10.45 6.39
CA THR A 148 -17.66 -10.84 7.68
C THR A 148 -18.73 -11.91 7.52
#